data_AF-A0A6J5U6B5-F1
#
_entry.id   AF-A0A6J5U6B5-F1
#
_cell.length_a   1.000
_cell.length_b   1.000
_cell.length_c   1.000
_cell.angle_alpha   90.00
_cell.angle_beta   90.00
_cell.angle_gamma   90.00
#
_symmetry.space_group_name_H-M   'P 1'
#
loop_
_entity.id
_entity.type
_entity.pdbx_description
1 polymer ?
#
loop_
_entity_poly.entity_id
_entity_poly.type
_entity_poly.pdbx_seq_one_letter_code
_entity_poly.pdbx_strand_id
1 'polypeptide(L)' 'MGKRVGSRNSNESALTRWVQSVFGFVKFAEFEILFVLFFVIAFLVFKDLTSRPEYSQLLVKKPGGGGFWPY' A
#
# COMPACT_ATOMS: atom_id res chain seq x y z
N MET A 1 -6.99 8.34 -59.25
CA MET A 1 -6.90 8.85 -57.86
C MET A 1 -7.45 7.80 -56.90
N GLY A 2 -6.57 7.07 -56.23
CA GLY A 2 -6.94 6.04 -55.26
C GLY A 2 -7.35 6.68 -53.93
N LYS A 3 -8.65 6.74 -53.66
CA LYS A 3 -9.22 7.00 -52.34
C LYS A 3 -9.75 5.67 -51.83
N ARG A 4 -9.14 5.09 -50.79
CA ARG A 4 -9.80 4.57 -49.57
C ARG A 4 -8.76 4.43 -48.46
N VAL A 5 -8.87 5.39 -47.55
CA VAL A 5 -8.22 5.50 -46.25
C VAL A 5 -8.30 4.17 -45.51
N GLY A 6 -7.17 3.73 -44.96
CA GLY A 6 -7.08 2.60 -44.05
C GLY A 6 -7.97 2.82 -42.83
N SER A 7 -9.07 2.09 -42.76
CA SER A 7 -10.00 2.09 -41.62
C SER A 7 -10.24 0.66 -41.16
N ARG A 8 -9.16 -0.01 -40.78
CA ARG A 8 -9.16 -1.27 -40.03
C ARG A 8 -7.89 -1.28 -39.19
N ASN A 9 -7.91 -0.60 -38.04
CA ASN A 9 -7.37 -1.12 -36.76
C ASN A 9 -7.26 -0.04 -35.65
N SER A 10 -8.12 0.98 -35.65
CA SER A 10 -8.06 2.10 -34.71
C SER A 10 -8.45 1.73 -33.26
N ASN A 11 -9.05 0.55 -33.06
CA ASN A 11 -9.61 0.14 -31.76
C ASN A 11 -8.64 -0.70 -30.92
N GLU A 12 -7.74 -1.45 -31.54
CA GLU A 12 -6.68 -2.21 -30.85
C GLU A 12 -5.62 -1.27 -30.23
N SER A 13 -5.44 -0.09 -30.82
CA SER A 13 -4.52 0.93 -30.30
C SER A 13 -5.06 1.66 -29.07
N ALA A 14 -6.38 1.81 -28.92
CA ALA A 14 -6.95 2.56 -27.82
C ALA A 14 -6.79 1.82 -26.49
N LEU A 15 -7.25 0.57 -26.38
CA LEU A 15 -7.13 -0.21 -25.15
C LEU A 15 -5.66 -0.42 -24.76
N THR A 16 -4.80 -0.74 -25.72
CA THR A 16 -3.37 -0.96 -25.45
C THR A 16 -2.66 0.31 -24.99
N ARG A 17 -3.02 1.47 -25.53
CA ARG A 17 -2.49 2.78 -25.10
C ARG A 17 -2.94 3.16 -23.69
N TRP A 18 -4.18 2.82 -23.33
CA TRP A 18 -4.69 3.01 -21.98
C TRP A 18 -4.01 2.08 -20.97
N VAL A 19 -3.77 0.82 -21.33
CA VAL A 19 -3.02 -0.11 -20.46
C VAL A 19 -1.58 0.39 -20.28
N GLN A 20 -0.92 0.85 -21.34
CA GLN A 20 0.42 1.42 -21.25
C GLN A 20 0.48 2.68 -20.38
N SER A 21 -0.54 3.55 -20.42
CA SER A 21 -0.57 4.75 -19.56
C SER A 21 -0.77 4.39 -18.09
N VAL A 22 -1.61 3.40 -17.78
CA VAL A 22 -1.77 2.89 -16.40
C VAL A 22 -0.48 2.26 -15.90
N PHE A 23 0.21 1.45 -16.72
CA PHE A 23 1.51 0.89 -16.36
C PHE A 23 2.57 1.99 -16.10
N GLY A 24 2.60 3.03 -16.93
CA GLY A 24 3.49 4.19 -16.72
C GLY A 24 3.17 4.95 -15.44
N PHE A 25 1.89 5.15 -15.14
CA PHE A 25 1.44 5.81 -13.92
C PHE A 25 1.78 5.00 -12.66
N VAL A 26 1.53 3.68 -12.66
CA VAL A 26 1.87 2.80 -11.55
C VAL A 26 3.39 2.72 -11.35
N LYS A 27 4.18 2.71 -12.43
CA LYS A 27 5.65 2.79 -12.37
C LYS A 27 6.14 4.11 -11.79
N PHE A 28 5.50 5.22 -12.12
CA PHE A 28 5.86 6.53 -11.58
C PHE A 28 5.45 6.66 -10.10
N ALA A 29 4.26 6.15 -9.76
CA ALA A 29 3.70 6.13 -8.41
C ALA A 29 4.17 4.93 -7.57
N GLU A 30 5.11 4.12 -8.07
CA GLU A 30 5.56 2.87 -7.45
C GLU A 30 5.98 3.11 -5.99
N PHE A 31 6.79 4.15 -5.77
CA PHE A 31 7.27 4.49 -4.44
C PHE A 31 6.15 4.96 -3.51
N GLU A 32 5.19 5.73 -4.01
CA GLU A 32 4.11 6.30 -3.22
C GLU A 32 3.06 5.25 -2.83
N ILE A 33 2.71 4.36 -3.75
CA ILE A 33 1.83 3.22 -3.49
C ILE A 33 2.48 2.27 -2.47
N LEU A 34 3.76 1.94 -2.64
CA LEU A 34 4.49 1.11 -1.68
C LEU A 34 4.60 1.78 -0.32
N PHE A 35 4.80 3.10 -0.27
CA PHE A 35 4.85 3.87 0.96
C PHE A 35 3.51 3.81 1.70
N VAL A 36 2.39 4.14 1.05
CA VAL A 36 1.06 4.07 1.67
C VAL A 36 0.71 2.64 2.07
N LEU A 37 0.97 1.67 1.20
CA LEU A 37 0.75 0.24 1.48
C LEU A 37 1.56 -0.22 2.70
N PHE A 38 2.82 0.20 2.81
CA PHE A 38 3.67 -0.07 3.96
C PHE A 38 3.05 0.47 5.25
N PHE A 39 2.57 1.72 5.25
CA PHE A 39 1.90 2.30 6.41
C PHE A 39 0.59 1.58 6.75
N VAL A 40 -0.20 1.17 5.77
CA VAL A 40 -1.43 0.40 5.99
C VAL A 40 -1.11 -0.96 6.63
N ILE A 41 -0.14 -1.69 6.09
CA ILE A 41 0.29 -2.98 6.65
C ILE A 41 0.85 -2.80 8.05
N ALA A 42 1.75 -1.84 8.26
CA ALA A 42 2.30 -1.52 9.56
C ALA A 42 1.19 -1.15 10.56
N PHE A 43 0.23 -0.31 10.17
CA PHE A 43 -0.91 0.07 11.01
C PHE A 43 -1.75 -1.16 11.40
N LEU A 44 -2.03 -2.07 10.48
CA LEU A 44 -2.77 -3.30 10.78
C LEU A 44 -1.99 -4.21 11.75
N VAL A 45 -0.68 -4.34 11.57
CA VAL A 45 0.19 -5.11 12.48
C VAL A 45 0.23 -4.47 13.86
N PHE A 46 0.46 -3.15 13.95
CA PHE A 46 0.43 -2.43 15.22
C PHE A 46 -0.93 -2.52 15.90
N LYS A 47 -2.04 -2.42 15.14
CA LYS A 47 -3.39 -2.62 15.65
C LYS A 47 -3.59 -4.03 16.20
N ASP A 48 -3.12 -5.05 15.48
CA ASP A 48 -3.22 -6.45 15.94
C ASP A 48 -2.40 -6.67 17.23
N LEU A 49 -1.17 -6.16 17.28
CA LEU A 49 -0.29 -6.26 18.45
C LEU A 49 -0.84 -5.50 19.68
N THR A 50 -1.40 -4.31 19.49
CA THR A 50 -1.96 -3.50 20.58
C THR A 50 -3.35 -3.94 21.04
N SER A 51 -4.12 -4.61 20.17
CA SER A 51 -5.43 -5.15 20.53
C SER A 51 -5.37 -6.38 21.45
N ARG A 52 -4.19 -7.00 21.57
CA ARG A 52 -3.96 -8.14 22.46
C ARG A 52 -3.42 -7.63 23.81
N PRO A 53 -4.18 -7.77 24.91
CA PRO A 53 -3.78 -7.26 26.23
C PRO A 53 -2.51 -7.95 26.77
N GLU A 54 -2.14 -9.11 26.25
CA GLU A 54 -0.95 -9.88 26.61
C GLU A 54 0.36 -9.21 26.15
N TYR A 55 0.39 -8.55 24.97
CA TYR A 55 1.57 -7.81 24.49
C TYR A 55 1.66 -6.39 25.05
N SER A 56 0.53 -5.81 25.49
CA SER A 56 0.52 -4.55 26.24
C SER A 56 1.30 -4.62 27.55
N GLN A 57 1.58 -5.83 28.04
CA GLN A 57 2.40 -6.07 29.23
C GLN A 57 3.92 -6.00 28.96
N LEU A 58 4.35 -6.00 27.68
CA LEU A 58 5.76 -5.78 27.32
C LEU A 58 6.11 -4.28 27.33
N LEU A 59 5.14 -3.40 27.04
CA LEU A 59 5.29 -1.94 27.12
C LEU A 59 4.92 -1.37 28.50
N VAL A 60 4.04 -2.07 29.22
CA VAL A 60 3.72 -1.77 30.62
C VAL A 60 3.86 -3.05 31.42
N LYS A 61 5.09 -3.42 31.77
CA LYS A 61 5.29 -4.13 33.03
C LYS A 61 4.96 -3.14 34.14
N LYS A 62 3.68 -3.06 34.53
CA LYS A 62 3.38 -2.62 35.89
C LYS A 62 4.05 -3.68 36.78
N PRO A 63 5.00 -3.33 37.66
CA PRO A 63 5.65 -4.30 38.53
C PRO A 63 4.66 -4.77 39.59
N GLY A 64 3.74 -5.64 39.19
CA GLY A 64 2.84 -6.38 40.05
C GLY A 64 3.56 -7.61 40.58
N GLY A 65 4.61 -7.39 41.36
CA GLY A 65 5.44 -8.45 41.90
C GLY A 65 6.66 -7.96 42.69
N GLY A 66 6.49 -6.89 43.48
CA GLY A 66 7.51 -6.41 44.43
C GLY A 66 8.51 -5.40 43.85
N GLY A 67 8.64 -4.27 44.53
CA GLY A 67 9.80 -3.37 44.40
C GLY A 67 9.60 -2.12 43.55
N PHE A 68 9.26 -1.03 44.24
CA PHE A 68 9.86 0.30 44.09
C PHE A 68 9.90 0.96 42.70
N TRP A 69 8.95 1.88 42.46
CA TRP A 69 9.17 3.02 41.58
C TRP A 69 9.60 4.23 42.43
N PRO A 70 10.82 4.78 42.28
CA PRO A 70 11.12 6.10 42.78
C PRO A 70 10.76 7.13 41.70
N TYR A 71 10.09 8.19 42.13
CA TYR A 71 9.69 9.41 41.40
C TYR A 71 8.41 9.28 40.56
#